data_AF-A0AAW8CP90-F1
#
_entry.id   AF-A0AAW8CP90-F1
#
_cell.length_a   1.000
_cell.length_b   1.000
_cell.length_c   1.000
_cell.angle_alpha   90.00
_cell.angle_beta   90.00
_cell.angle_gamma   90.00
#
_symmetry.space_group_name_H-M   'P 1'
#
loop_
_entity.id
_entity.type
_entity.pdbx_description
1 polymer ?
#
loop_
_entity_poly.entity_id
_entity_poly.type
_entity_poly.pdbx_seq_one_letter_code
_entity_poly.pdbx_strand_id
1 'polypeptide(L)'
;MHNSIFSHRIPNNAKVAKQPTRKTQQQYTQKDNEDTYWSIKDIAAYIKQSERTVRRNLLNDPIFPRPIQFGENTSKRWLASEVKVALLLFRK
;
A
#
# COMPACT_ATOMS: atom_id res chain seq x y z
N MET A 1 -48.71 -47.15 2.76
CA MET A 1 -47.68 -46.24 3.32
C MET A 1 -46.59 -46.08 2.28
N HIS A 2 -46.63 -45.04 1.45
CA HIS A 2 -45.59 -44.73 0.48
C HIS A 2 -45.20 -43.27 0.68
N ASN A 3 -43.99 -43.02 1.20
CA ASN A 3 -43.51 -41.66 1.45
C ASN A 3 -42.85 -41.09 0.19
N SER A 4 -43.44 -40.00 -0.29
CA SER A 4 -43.02 -39.19 -1.43
C SER A 4 -41.56 -38.75 -1.38
N ILE A 5 -40.82 -39.07 -2.43
CA ILE A 5 -39.54 -38.44 -2.76
C ILE A 5 -39.86 -37.20 -3.58
N PHE A 6 -39.87 -36.03 -2.92
CA PHE A 6 -39.87 -34.75 -3.61
C PHE A 6 -38.88 -33.84 -2.89
N SER A 7 -37.70 -33.67 -3.46
CA SER A 7 -36.80 -32.58 -3.08
C SER A 7 -36.16 -32.07 -4.35
N HIS A 8 -36.78 -31.00 -4.85
CA HIS A 8 -36.31 -30.16 -5.92
C HIS A 8 -34.93 -29.59 -5.56
N ARG A 9 -33.88 -30.13 -6.19
CA ARG A 9 -32.55 -29.54 -6.13
C ARG A 9 -32.49 -28.41 -7.16
N ILE A 10 -32.79 -27.19 -6.73
CA ILE A 10 -32.57 -25.95 -7.48
C ILE A 10 -31.07 -25.59 -7.33
N PRO A 11 -30.23 -25.62 -8.38
CA PRO A 11 -28.95 -24.94 -8.33
C PRO A 11 -29.19 -23.43 -8.39
N ASN A 12 -28.79 -22.76 -7.31
CA ASN A 12 -28.91 -21.33 -7.12
C ASN A 12 -28.11 -20.60 -8.21
N ASN A 13 -28.83 -19.90 -9.10
CA ASN A 13 -28.30 -19.03 -10.13
C ASN A 13 -27.72 -17.77 -9.48
N ALA A 14 -26.49 -17.85 -8.98
CA ALA A 14 -25.74 -16.71 -8.47
C ALA A 14 -25.27 -15.84 -9.65
N LYS A 15 -26.19 -15.02 -10.20
CA LYS A 15 -25.82 -13.88 -11.03
C LYS A 15 -25.69 -12.63 -10.18
N VAL A 16 -24.65 -11.88 -10.51
CA VAL A 16 -24.45 -10.43 -10.27
C VAL A 16 -23.77 -10.06 -8.95
N ALA A 17 -22.45 -9.83 -9.01
CA ALA A 17 -21.92 -8.46 -9.06
C ALA A 17 -20.43 -8.47 -9.42
N LYS A 18 -20.10 -7.91 -10.58
CA LYS A 18 -18.75 -7.45 -10.90
C LYS A 18 -18.40 -6.37 -9.88
N GLN A 19 -17.56 -6.69 -8.88
CA GLN A 19 -16.95 -5.64 -8.08
C GLN A 19 -15.77 -5.06 -8.85
N PRO A 20 -15.75 -3.74 -9.12
CA PRO A 20 -14.63 -3.08 -9.75
C PRO A 20 -13.40 -3.15 -8.84
N THR A 21 -12.23 -3.20 -9.45
CA THR A 21 -10.91 -3.05 -8.82
C THR A 21 -10.87 -1.81 -7.92
N ARG A 22 -11.17 -1.97 -6.63
CA ARG A 22 -10.96 -0.91 -5.64
C ARG A 22 -9.49 -0.81 -5.32
N LYS A 23 -8.81 0.07 -6.06
CA LYS A 23 -7.64 0.79 -5.55
C LYS A 23 -8.07 1.55 -4.29
N THR A 24 -7.11 1.65 -3.36
CA THR A 24 -7.08 2.59 -2.21
C THR A 24 -7.85 2.13 -0.96
N GLN A 25 -7.16 1.36 -0.11
CA GLN A 25 -7.27 1.56 1.34
C GLN A 25 -6.06 2.41 1.74
N GLN A 26 -6.23 3.73 1.78
CA GLN A 26 -5.39 4.60 2.58
C GLN A 26 -6.30 5.21 3.64
N GLN A 27 -6.45 4.49 4.75
CA GLN A 27 -6.94 5.06 6.00
C GLN A 27 -5.81 5.95 6.54
N TYR A 28 -5.82 7.23 6.18
CA TYR A 28 -5.03 8.24 6.89
C TYR A 28 -5.80 8.64 8.13
N THR A 29 -5.72 7.81 9.17
CA THR A 29 -6.05 8.24 10.52
C THR A 29 -4.81 8.94 11.06
N GLN A 30 -4.80 10.28 10.97
CA GLN A 30 -3.86 11.10 11.72
C GLN A 30 -4.08 10.85 13.21
N LYS A 31 -3.07 10.28 13.87
CA LYS A 31 -2.80 10.52 15.27
C LYS A 31 -1.33 10.89 15.39
N ASP A 32 -1.14 12.13 15.80
CA ASP A 32 0.15 12.72 16.12
C ASP A 32 0.94 11.85 17.11
N ASN A 33 2.27 11.77 16.91
CA ASN A 33 3.30 11.19 17.79
C ASN A 33 3.79 9.75 17.52
N GLU A 34 3.53 9.17 16.34
CA GLU A 34 4.28 7.98 15.91
C GLU A 34 5.06 8.31 14.64
N ASP A 35 6.38 8.22 14.74
CA ASP A 35 7.33 8.25 13.65
C ASP A 35 6.85 7.35 12.50
N THR A 36 6.09 7.95 11.58
CA THR A 36 5.30 7.18 10.62
C THR A 36 6.24 6.60 9.58
N TYR A 37 6.29 5.28 9.49
CA TYR A 37 7.11 4.59 8.50
C TYR A 37 6.43 4.60 7.13
N TRP A 38 7.06 5.24 6.16
CA TRP A 38 6.65 5.28 4.75
C TRP A 38 7.26 4.15 3.94
N SER A 39 6.46 3.55 3.07
CA SER A 39 6.93 2.68 2.00
C SER A 39 7.35 3.49 0.76
N ILE A 40 8.00 2.84 -0.21
CA ILE A 40 8.34 3.47 -1.51
C ILE A 40 7.09 4.06 -2.17
N LYS A 41 5.94 3.40 -2.03
CA LYS A 41 4.68 3.83 -2.62
C LYS A 41 4.16 5.12 -1.98
N ASP A 42 4.30 5.26 -0.66
CA ASP A 42 3.88 6.46 0.07
C ASP A 42 4.79 7.64 -0.30
N ILE A 43 6.11 7.40 -0.39
CA ILE A 43 7.09 8.39 -0.84
C ILE A 43 6.75 8.85 -2.26
N ALA A 44 6.49 7.90 -3.17
CA ALA A 44 6.14 8.17 -4.56
C ALA A 44 4.85 9.00 -4.68
N ALA A 45 3.82 8.65 -3.90
CA ALA A 45 2.57 9.39 -3.83
C ALA A 45 2.80 10.82 -3.31
N TYR A 46 3.63 10.99 -2.29
CA TYR A 46 3.94 12.29 -1.69
C TYR A 46 4.61 13.25 -2.69
N ILE A 47 5.62 12.76 -3.43
CA ILE A 47 6.33 13.57 -4.43
C ILE A 47 5.66 13.56 -5.82
N LYS A 48 4.49 12.92 -5.95
CA LYS A 48 3.73 12.76 -7.21
C LYS A 48 4.56 12.18 -8.36
N GLN A 49 5.41 11.20 -8.05
CA GLN A 49 6.27 10.52 -9.03
C GLN A 49 5.96 9.02 -9.08
N SER A 50 6.51 8.34 -10.09
CA SER A 50 6.43 6.88 -10.14
C SER A 50 7.38 6.24 -9.13
N GLU A 51 7.02 5.06 -8.60
CA GLU A 51 7.92 4.27 -7.74
C GLU A 51 9.25 3.96 -8.43
N ARG A 52 9.23 3.78 -9.76
CA ARG A 52 10.44 3.57 -10.57
C ARG A 52 11.36 4.77 -10.50
N THR A 53 10.82 5.98 -10.60
CA THR A 53 11.63 7.21 -10.52
C THR A 53 12.19 7.40 -9.13
N VAL A 54 11.40 7.14 -8.08
CA VAL A 54 11.87 7.17 -6.68
C VAL A 54 13.03 6.20 -6.50
N ARG A 55 12.90 4.95 -6.94
CA ARG A 55 13.97 3.95 -6.80
C ARG A 55 15.25 4.32 -7.54
N ARG A 56 15.14 4.91 -8.74
CA ARG A 56 16.32 5.22 -9.57
C ARG A 56 17.01 6.52 -9.18
N ASN A 57 16.25 7.56 -8.85
CA ASN A 57 16.80 8.90 -8.69
C ASN A 57 16.89 9.29 -7.21
N LEU A 58 15.90 8.91 -6.40
CA LEU A 58 15.82 9.33 -5.00
C LEU A 58 16.56 8.36 -4.08
N LEU A 59 16.29 7.05 -4.20
CA LEU A 59 16.88 6.04 -3.30
C LEU A 59 18.36 5.73 -3.59
N ASN A 60 18.87 6.12 -4.76
CA ASN A 60 20.28 5.96 -5.11
C ASN A 60 21.15 7.13 -4.65
N ASP A 61 20.52 8.22 -4.18
CA ASP A 61 21.27 9.39 -3.74
C ASP A 61 21.86 9.17 -2.35
N PRO A 62 23.15 9.51 -2.13
CA PRO A 62 23.79 9.36 -0.83
C PRO A 62 23.17 10.21 0.28
N ILE A 63 22.45 11.29 -0.05
CA ILE A 63 21.79 12.17 0.92
C ILE A 63 20.47 11.57 1.41
N PHE A 64 19.88 10.63 0.68
CA PHE A 64 18.59 10.06 1.04
C PHE A 64 18.71 9.08 2.24
N PRO A 65 17.76 9.10 3.20
CA PRO A 65 17.83 8.25 4.38
C PRO A 65 17.86 6.76 4.04
N ARG A 66 18.58 6.01 4.87
CA ARG A 66 18.69 4.57 4.71
C ARG A 66 17.36 3.90 5.08
N PRO A 67 16.93 2.87 4.32
CA PRO A 67 15.75 2.12 4.67
C PRO A 67 15.96 1.34 5.96
N ILE A 68 14.95 1.39 6.81
CA ILE A 68 14.77 0.50 7.95
C ILE A 68 14.19 -0.81 7.43
N GLN A 69 14.84 -1.91 7.81
CA GLN A 69 14.43 -3.27 7.45
C GLN A 69 13.84 -3.95 8.69
N PHE A 70 12.59 -4.40 8.58
CA PHE A 70 11.90 -5.09 9.67
C PHE A 70 11.88 -6.61 9.39
N GLY A 71 12.80 -7.35 10.02
CA GLY A 71 12.86 -8.81 9.97
C GLY A 71 13.26 -9.41 8.61
N GLU A 72 13.11 -10.74 8.48
CA GLU A 72 13.49 -11.52 7.29
C GLU A 72 12.69 -11.13 6.02
N ASN A 73 11.53 -10.48 6.18
CA ASN A 73 10.77 -9.95 5.06
C ASN A 73 11.32 -8.59 4.64
N THR A 74 11.90 -8.56 3.44
CA THR A 74 12.62 -7.48 2.73
C THR A 74 11.89 -6.14 2.51
N SER A 75 10.82 -5.87 3.25
CA SER A 75 10.05 -4.63 3.14
C SER A 75 10.83 -3.45 3.73
N LYS A 76 11.54 -2.74 2.85
CA LYS A 76 12.22 -1.48 3.15
C LYS A 76 11.19 -0.39 3.46
N ARG A 77 11.33 0.23 4.64
CA ARG A 77 10.53 1.39 5.07
C ARG A 77 11.44 2.54 5.46
N TRP A 78 10.93 3.76 5.44
CA TRP A 78 11.66 4.97 5.79
C TRP A 78 10.87 5.78 6.80
N LEU A 79 11.55 6.53 7.64
CA LEU A 79 10.89 7.51 8.50
C LEU A 79 10.36 8.67 7.65
N ALA A 80 9.05 8.96 7.76
CA ALA A 80 8.44 10.06 7.03
C ALA A 80 9.15 11.39 7.30
N SER A 81 9.57 11.62 8.53
CA SER A 81 10.31 12.82 8.97
C SER A 81 11.64 12.96 8.21
N GLU A 82 12.44 11.90 8.15
CA GLU A 82 13.72 11.92 7.43
C GLU A 82 13.54 12.09 5.93
N VAL A 83 12.53 11.43 5.34
CA VAL A 83 12.22 11.58 3.92
C VAL A 83 11.86 13.01 3.60
N LYS A 84 11.02 13.66 4.42
CA LYS A 84 10.65 15.07 4.22
C LYS A 84 11.86 15.99 4.29
N VAL A 85 12.76 15.78 5.27
CA VAL A 85 14.00 16.56 5.39
C VAL A 85 14.90 16.36 4.17
N ALA A 86 15.11 15.12 3.75
CA ALA A 86 15.90 14.83 2.56
C ALA A 86 15.30 15.50 1.31
N LEU A 87 13.98 15.43 1.12
CA LEU A 87 13.30 16.07 -0.01
C LEU A 87 13.44 17.60 -0.03
N LEU A 88 13.59 18.24 1.13
CA LEU A 88 13.91 19.67 1.18
C LEU A 88 15.33 19.95 0.67
N LEU A 89 16.28 19.05 0.92
CA LEU A 89 17.66 19.17 0.43
C LEU A 89 17.76 18.96 -1.09
N PHE A 90 16.92 18.11 -1.66
CA PHE A 90 16.85 17.87 -3.11
C PHE A 90 16.31 19.06 -3.92
N ARG A 91 15.63 20.01 -3.28
CA ARG A 91 14.83 21.04 -3.96
C ARG A 91 15.57 22.37 -4.14
N LYS A 92 16.90 22.37 -4.04
CA LYS A 92 17.78 23.53 -4.28
C LYS A 92 18.23 23.63 -5.73
#